data_AF-A0A835XCW9-F1
#
_entry.id   AF-A0A835XCW9-F1
#
_cell.length_a   1.000
_cell.length_b   1.000
_cell.length_c   1.000
_cell.angle_alpha   90.00
_cell.angle_beta   90.00
_cell.angle_gamma   90.00
#
_symmetry.space_group_name_H-M   'P 1'
#
loop_
_entity.id
_entity.type
_entity.pdbx_description
1 polymer ?
#
loop_
_entity_poly.entity_id
_entity_poly.type
_entity_poly.pdbx_seq_one_letter_code
_entity_poly.pdbx_strand_id
1 'polypeptide(L)'
;MHGDLTTSNFIVANGKIFTIDFGLANKTTKSEDHAVDLRLFKEILNSAHAGIMKKAWKNFLNGYKAVVGSSQFNKVSNLVLDIESRGRYAKVV
;
A
#
# COMPACT_ATOMS: atom_id res chain seq x y z
N MET A 1 9.14 -6.25 1.17
CA MET A 1 7.77 -6.23 0.60
C MET A 1 7.02 -7.47 1.04
N HIS A 2 5.72 -7.34 1.26
CA HIS A 2 4.83 -8.39 1.73
C HIS A 2 4.37 -9.30 0.58
N GLY A 3 4.12 -8.75 -0.62
CA GLY A 3 3.72 -9.51 -1.81
C GLY A 3 2.24 -9.89 -1.87
N ASP A 4 1.50 -9.76 -0.77
CA ASP A 4 0.04 -9.99 -0.69
C ASP A 4 -0.58 -9.13 0.41
N LEU A 5 -0.34 -7.81 0.37
CA LEU A 5 -0.74 -6.94 1.47
C LEU A 5 -2.26 -6.67 1.47
N THR A 6 -3.00 -7.33 2.35
CA THR A 6 -4.45 -7.08 2.57
C THR A 6 -4.74 -6.55 3.98
N THR A 7 -5.92 -5.97 4.21
CA THR A 7 -6.33 -5.56 5.56
C THR A 7 -6.52 -6.73 6.53
N SER A 8 -6.80 -7.93 6.01
CA SER A 8 -6.97 -9.15 6.82
C SER A 8 -5.66 -9.70 7.36
N ASN A 9 -4.53 -9.25 6.80
CA ASN A 9 -3.19 -9.63 7.26
C ASN A 9 -2.72 -8.78 8.46
N PHE A 10 -3.58 -7.89 8.96
CA PHE A 10 -3.33 -7.08 10.14
C PHE A 10 -4.22 -7.53 11.30
N ILE A 11 -3.61 -7.86 12.43
CA ILE A 11 -4.29 -8.19 13.69
C ILE A 11 -4.10 -7.03 14.66
N VAL A 12 -5.20 -6.56 15.26
CA VAL A 12 -5.15 -5.59 16.35
C VAL A 12 -5.27 -6.34 17.68
N ALA A 13 -4.25 -6.23 18.53
CA ALA A 13 -4.26 -6.81 19.87
C ALA A 13 -3.57 -5.86 20.86
N ASN A 14 -4.22 -5.61 22.00
CA ASN A 14 -3.70 -4.74 23.07
C ASN A 14 -3.25 -3.35 22.58
N GLY A 15 -4.02 -2.74 21.67
CA GLY A 15 -3.71 -1.42 21.09
C GLY A 15 -2.52 -1.41 20.11
N LYS A 16 -1.97 -2.59 19.76
CA LYS A 16 -0.89 -2.74 18.79
C LYS A 16 -1.38 -3.43 17.53
N ILE A 17 -0.73 -3.12 16.41
CA ILE A 17 -0.97 -3.76 15.12
C ILE A 17 0.15 -4.78 14.89
N PHE A 18 -0.25 -5.99 14.53
CA PHE A 18 0.64 -7.08 14.11
C PHE A 18 0.34 -7.39 12.66
N THR A 19 1.39 -7.60 11.86
CA THR A 19 1.26 -8.07 10.49
C THR A 19 1.60 -9.55 10.44
N ILE A 20 0.83 -10.32 9.69
CA ILE A 20 0.98 -11.77 9.53
C ILE A 20 1.07 -12.13 8.04
N ASP A 21 1.23 -13.42 7.75
CA ASP A 21 1.21 -13.99 6.40
C ASP A 21 2.30 -13.45 5.44
N PHE A 22 3.56 -13.67 5.81
CA PHE A 22 4.71 -13.30 4.99
C PHE A 22 5.11 -14.39 3.97
N GLY A 23 4.19 -15.28 3.57
CA GLY A 23 4.50 -16.41 2.69
C GLY A 23 5.03 -16.01 1.31
N LEU A 24 4.64 -14.84 0.82
CA LEU A 24 5.10 -14.25 -0.46
C LEU A 24 6.07 -13.07 -0.26
N ALA A 25 6.55 -12.86 0.96
CA ALA A 25 7.36 -11.71 1.29
C ALA A 25 8.77 -11.82 0.70
N ASN A 26 9.30 -10.69 0.26
CA ASN A 26 10.65 -10.58 -0.26
C ASN A 26 11.42 -9.41 0.37
N LYS A 27 12.71 -9.61 0.66
CA LYS A 27 13.61 -8.55 1.10
C LYS A 27 14.14 -7.81 -0.12
N THR A 28 13.82 -6.53 -0.22
CA THR A 28 14.18 -5.70 -1.37
C THR A 28 14.27 -4.23 -0.95
N THR A 29 15.07 -3.48 -1.68
CA THR A 29 15.22 -2.01 -1.57
C THR A 29 14.70 -1.30 -2.81
N LYS A 30 14.18 -2.04 -3.80
CA LYS A 30 13.71 -1.51 -5.08
C LYS A 30 12.41 -0.73 -4.88
N SER A 31 12.33 0.47 -5.43
CA SER A 31 11.14 1.32 -5.26
C SER A 31 9.91 0.75 -5.96
N GLU A 32 10.12 -0.04 -7.01
CA GLU A 32 9.12 -0.72 -7.82
C GLU A 32 8.38 -1.77 -7.01
N ASP A 33 9.10 -2.62 -6.27
CA ASP A 33 8.49 -3.64 -5.41
C ASP A 33 7.63 -2.99 -4.33
N HIS A 34 8.09 -1.86 -3.79
CA HIS A 34 7.32 -1.05 -2.84
C HIS A 34 6.04 -0.48 -3.48
N ALA A 35 6.14 0.04 -4.71
CA ALA A 35 5.02 0.61 -5.43
C ALA A 35 3.96 -0.45 -5.77
N VAL A 36 4.37 -1.67 -6.11
CA VAL A 36 3.47 -2.79 -6.40
C VAL A 36 2.62 -3.16 -5.17
N ASP A 37 3.23 -3.34 -3.99
CA ASP A 37 2.48 -3.60 -2.75
C ASP A 37 1.58 -2.44 -2.36
N LEU A 38 2.05 -1.19 -2.49
CA LEU A 38 1.24 -0.01 -2.16
C LEU A 38 0.01 0.08 -3.07
N ARG A 39 0.18 -0.18 -4.37
CA ARG A 39 -0.92 -0.25 -5.33
C ARG A 39 -1.88 -1.39 -4.99
N LEU A 40 -1.38 -2.58 -4.65
CA LEU A 40 -2.22 -3.71 -4.23
C LEU A 40 -3.07 -3.33 -3.01
N PHE A 41 -2.45 -2.76 -1.98
CA PHE A 41 -3.15 -2.34 -0.77
C PHE A 41 -4.21 -1.26 -1.05
N LYS A 42 -3.93 -0.30 -1.93
CA LYS A 42 -4.91 0.70 -2.37
C LYS A 42 -6.12 0.06 -3.04
N GLU A 43 -5.93 -0.97 -3.86
CA GLU A 43 -7.03 -1.73 -4.47
C GLU A 43 -7.86 -2.51 -3.45
N ILE A 44 -7.23 -3.10 -2.45
CA ILE A 44 -7.94 -3.76 -1.33
C ILE A 44 -8.80 -2.74 -0.58
N LEU A 45 -8.28 -1.56 -0.30
CA LEU A 45 -9.08 -0.49 0.32
C LEU A 45 -10.25 -0.06 -0.57
N ASN A 46 -10.05 0.01 -1.89
CA ASN A 46 -11.10 0.43 -2.82
C ASN A 46 -12.20 -0.64 -3.00
N SER A 47 -11.84 -1.92 -2.98
CA SER A 47 -12.76 -3.04 -3.18
C SER A 47 -13.48 -3.47 -1.91
N ALA A 48 -12.76 -3.60 -0.79
CA ALA A 48 -13.32 -4.11 0.47
C ALA A 48 -13.78 -3.00 1.43
N HIS A 49 -13.26 -1.77 1.29
CA HIS A 49 -13.45 -0.66 2.24
C HIS A 49 -13.83 0.67 1.58
N ALA A 50 -14.57 0.62 0.46
CA ALA A 50 -14.88 1.77 -0.40
C ALA A 50 -15.38 3.02 0.37
N GLY A 51 -16.24 2.82 1.38
CA GLY A 51 -16.83 3.91 2.18
C GLY A 51 -15.82 4.74 2.98
N ILE A 52 -14.65 4.17 3.32
CA ILE A 52 -13.59 4.86 4.06
C ILE A 52 -12.28 4.98 3.28
N MET A 53 -12.23 4.49 2.04
CA MET A 53 -11.00 4.33 1.25
C MET A 53 -10.16 5.61 1.22
N LYS A 54 -10.76 6.76 0.89
CA LYS A 54 -10.03 8.04 0.78
C LYS A 54 -9.34 8.42 2.09
N LYS A 55 -10.02 8.24 3.23
CA LYS A 55 -9.49 8.56 4.56
C LYS A 55 -8.41 7.55 4.96
N ALA A 56 -8.68 6.26 4.77
CA ALA A 56 -7.76 5.17 5.09
C ALA A 56 -6.46 5.28 4.30
N TRP A 57 -6.55 5.48 2.98
CA TRP A 57 -5.40 5.64 2.09
C TRP A 57 -4.55 6.86 2.44
N LYS A 58 -5.19 8.01 2.70
CA LYS A 58 -4.48 9.22 3.16
C LYS A 58 -3.71 8.98 4.45
N ASN A 59 -4.34 8.36 5.45
CA ASN A 59 -3.69 8.07 6.72
C ASN A 59 -2.54 7.06 6.57
N PHE A 60 -2.73 6.04 5.74
CA PHE A 60 -1.68 5.06 5.43
C PHE A 60 -0.46 5.74 4.79
N LEU A 61 -0.66 6.58 3.77
CA LEU A 61 0.43 7.31 3.11
C LEU A 61 1.16 8.24 4.06
N ASN A 62 0.46 8.90 4.98
CA ASN A 62 1.09 9.74 6.00
C ASN A 62 2.01 8.92 6.91
N GLY A 63 1.54 7.77 7.41
CA GLY A 63 2.35 6.86 8.21
C GLY A 63 3.54 6.30 7.43
N TYR A 64 3.31 5.87 6.18
CA TYR A 64 4.36 5.37 5.30
C TYR A 64 5.45 6.42 5.06
N LYS A 65 5.07 7.66 4.71
CA LYS A 65 6.00 8.78 4.51
C LYS A 65 6.85 9.08 5.74
N ALA A 66 6.24 9.03 6.93
CA ALA A 66 6.96 9.28 8.18
C ALA A 66 8.08 8.26 8.43
N VAL A 67 7.92 7.02 7.96
CA VAL A 67 8.91 5.94 8.14
C VAL A 67 9.97 5.95 7.03
N VAL A 68 9.58 6.10 5.76
CA VAL A 68 10.52 6.00 4.63
C VAL A 68 11.20 7.32 4.26
N GLY A 69 10.68 8.46 4.75
CA GLY A 69 11.16 9.79 4.43
C GLY A 69 10.66 10.32 3.07
N SER A 70 10.70 11.64 2.90
CA SER A 70 10.11 12.34 1.74
C SER A 70 10.69 11.93 0.38
N SER A 71 11.99 11.69 0.28
CA SER A 71 12.63 11.33 -0.99
C SER A 71 12.14 9.98 -1.51
N GLN A 72 12.18 8.94 -0.65
CA GLN A 72 11.73 7.61 -1.01
C GLN A 72 10.21 7.56 -1.22
N PHE A 73 9.45 8.29 -0.39
CA PHE A 73 8.02 8.43 -0.53
C PHE A 73 7.63 8.97 -1.91
N ASN A 74 8.29 10.04 -2.37
CA ASN A 74 7.99 10.64 -3.68
C ASN A 74 8.31 9.66 -4.82
N LYS A 75 9.44 8.96 -4.76
CA LYS A 75 9.80 7.93 -5.77
C LYS A 75 8.74 6.84 -5.86
N VAL A 76 8.38 6.25 -4.73
CA VAL A 76 7.39 5.16 -4.68
C VAL A 76 6.01 5.65 -5.11
N SER A 77 5.59 6.84 -4.67
CA SER A 77 4.27 7.40 -5.02
C SER A 77 4.14 7.69 -6.51
N ASN A 78 5.20 8.21 -7.15
CA ASN A 78 5.22 8.40 -8.59
C ASN A 78 5.14 7.06 -9.33
N LEU A 79 5.87 6.04 -8.88
CA LEU A 79 5.77 4.70 -9.46
C LEU A 79 4.38 4.09 -9.31
N VAL A 80 3.69 4.32 -8.18
CA VAL A 80 2.29 3.89 -8.01
C VAL A 80 1.41 4.53 -9.08
N LEU A 81 1.53 5.85 -9.30
CA LEU A 81 0.78 6.55 -10.34
C LEU A 81 1.10 6.02 -11.75
N ASP A 82 2.38 5.75 -12.03
CA ASP A 82 2.81 5.16 -13.30
C ASP A 82 2.21 3.76 -13.50
N ILE A 83 2.19 2.91 -12.47
CA ILE A 83 1.57 1.58 -12.52
C ILE A 83 0.06 1.71 -12.77
N GLU A 84 -0.62 2.62 -12.07
CA GLU A 84 -2.06 2.85 -12.24
C GLU A 84 -2.40 3.33 -13.66
N SER A 85 -1.57 4.20 -14.24
CA SER A 85 -1.75 4.69 -15.62
C SER A 85 -1.68 3.59 -16.68
N ARG A 86 -0.97 2.49 -16.39
CA ARG A 86 -0.82 1.32 -17.28
C ARG A 86 -1.92 0.29 -17.10
N GLY A 87 -2.73 0.41 -16.03
CA GLY A 87 -3.86 -0.48 -15.78
C GLY A 87 -4.99 -0.25 -16.79
N ARG A 88 -5.61 -1.34 -17.27
CA ARG A 88 -6.69 -1.30 -18.27
C ARG A 88 -7.96 -0.53 -17.84
N TYR A 89 -8.04 -0.07 -16.58
CA TYR A 89 -9.17 0.70 -16.03
C TYR A 89 -8.74 1.99 -15.32
N ALA A 90 -7.64 2.63 -15.77
CA ALA A 90 -7.06 3.85 -15.18
C ALA A 90 -8.01 5.08 -15.10
N LYS A 91 -9.25 4.98 -15.60
CA LYS A 91 -10.32 5.97 -15.37
C LYS A 91 -11.49 5.32 -14.67
N VAL A 92 -11.44 5.27 -13.34
CA VAL A 92 -12.66 5.37 -12.53
C VAL A 92 -12.39 6.41 -11.45
N VAL A 93 -12.60 7.67 -11.82
CA VAL A 93 -12.87 8.78 -10.90
C VAL A 93 -14.23 9.32 -11.26
#